data_AF-A0A1I1Q8C7-F1
#
_entry.id   AF-A0A1I1Q8C7-F1
#
_cell.length_a   1.000
_cell.length_b   1.000
_cell.length_c   1.000
_cell.angle_alpha   90.00
_cell.angle_beta   90.00
_cell.angle_gamma   90.00
#
_symmetry.space_group_name_H-M   'P 1'
#
loop_
_entity.id
_entity.type
_entity.pdbx_description
1 polymer ?
#
loop_
_entity_poly.entity_id
_entity_poly.type
_entity_poly.pdbx_seq_one_letter_code
_entity_poly.pdbx_strand_id
1 'polypeptide(L)'
;MVQRRFFPDQSLSPGTELKPGDLSLRPAYVAALHDDAGAPDRLEIVIEGQIRQVVYHGAHIPEDLFKVHHEEYPASGMIIKMLQGSTDGGEIEETSRYSAQGELLEIIREYHKNAVITLVEYRDGEGKLFRKDVFEYKNGQLLQVQVLDADGKLLHVQVY
;
A
#
# COMPACT_ATOMS: atom_id res chain seq x y z
N MET A 1 -18.61 15.21 -0.19
CA MET A 1 -19.43 14.48 0.80
C MET A 1 -18.96 13.03 0.72
N VAL A 2 -18.15 12.56 1.67
CA VAL A 2 -17.44 11.26 1.56
C VAL A 2 -18.38 10.14 2.00
N GLN A 3 -18.81 9.28 1.06
CA GLN A 3 -19.59 8.09 1.37
C GLN A 3 -18.65 6.99 1.89
N ARG A 4 -18.65 6.75 3.21
CA ARG A 4 -17.91 5.65 3.84
C ARG A 4 -18.77 4.39 3.79
N ARG A 5 -18.36 3.39 3.00
CA ARG A 5 -19.03 2.07 2.89
C ARG A 5 -18.16 1.00 3.54
N PHE A 6 -18.79 0.15 4.35
CA PHE A 6 -18.15 -0.91 5.13
C PHE A 6 -18.63 -2.27 4.64
N PHE A 7 -17.79 -3.30 4.68
CA PHE A 7 -18.18 -4.67 4.33
C PHE A 7 -17.79 -5.65 5.44
N PRO A 8 -18.77 -6.39 5.97
CA PRO A 8 -18.53 -7.73 6.48
C PRO A 8 -19.30 -8.73 5.61
N ASP A 9 -18.62 -9.45 4.73
CA ASP A 9 -19.06 -10.67 4.04
C ASP A 9 -20.45 -10.70 3.38
N GLN A 10 -21.11 -9.55 3.16
CA GLN A 10 -22.32 -9.44 2.37
C GLN A 10 -22.25 -8.18 1.52
N SER A 11 -22.45 -8.35 0.21
CA SER A 11 -22.62 -7.26 -0.73
C SER A 11 -23.80 -6.39 -0.29
N LEU A 12 -23.53 -5.24 0.32
CA LEU A 12 -24.56 -4.25 0.58
C LEU A 12 -24.67 -3.33 -0.63
N SER A 13 -25.89 -3.15 -1.11
CA SER A 13 -26.20 -2.28 -2.23
C SER A 13 -25.80 -0.83 -1.93
N PRO A 14 -25.47 -0.05 -2.97
CA PRO A 14 -25.15 1.38 -2.83
C PRO A 14 -26.16 2.14 -1.97
N GLY A 15 -25.70 2.86 -0.94
CA GLY A 15 -26.53 3.81 -0.17
C GLY A 15 -26.91 3.42 1.27
N THR A 16 -26.36 2.35 1.83
CA THR A 16 -26.62 1.99 3.25
C THR A 16 -25.60 2.66 4.18
N GLU A 17 -26.04 3.52 5.09
CA GLU A 17 -25.21 4.12 6.16
C GLU A 17 -25.15 3.18 7.38
N LEU A 18 -23.94 2.91 7.90
CA LEU A 18 -23.74 2.18 9.15
C LEU A 18 -23.37 3.14 10.28
N LYS A 19 -23.97 2.95 11.46
CA LYS A 19 -23.74 3.81 12.61
C LYS A 19 -22.50 3.34 13.40
N PRO A 20 -21.71 4.26 13.98
CA PRO A 20 -20.50 3.92 14.75
C PRO A 20 -20.69 2.88 15.87
N GLY A 21 -21.91 2.76 16.43
CA GLY A 21 -22.23 1.78 17.48
C GLY A 21 -22.16 0.32 17.04
N ASP A 22 -22.36 0.02 15.75
CA ASP A 22 -22.41 -1.35 15.21
C ASP A 22 -21.01 -1.95 14.98
N LEU A 23 -19.96 -1.12 15.01
CA LEU A 23 -18.56 -1.48 14.75
C LEU A 23 -17.78 -1.89 16.02
N SER A 24 -18.33 -1.62 17.20
CA SER A 24 -17.67 -1.87 18.50
C SER A 24 -17.49 -3.35 18.87
N LEU A 25 -18.00 -4.28 18.07
CA LEU A 25 -18.06 -5.71 18.40
C LEU A 25 -17.08 -6.60 17.62
N ARG A 26 -16.29 -6.06 16.68
CA ARG A 26 -15.39 -6.88 15.83
C ARG A 26 -13.92 -6.54 16.04
N PRO A 27 -13.06 -7.55 16.26
CA PRO A 27 -11.63 -7.33 16.50
C PRO A 27 -10.87 -6.93 15.22
N ALA A 28 -11.34 -7.28 14.03
CA ALA A 28 -10.76 -6.80 12.77
C ALA A 28 -11.79 -6.84 11.61
N TYR A 29 -11.67 -5.92 10.65
CA TYR A 29 -12.46 -5.90 9.41
C TYR A 29 -11.76 -5.15 8.26
N VAL A 30 -12.24 -5.35 7.03
CA VAL A 30 -11.83 -4.59 5.83
C VAL A 30 -13.00 -3.76 5.33
N ALA A 31 -12.81 -2.46 5.13
CA ALA A 31 -13.79 -1.58 4.50
C ALA A 31 -13.33 -1.19 3.10
N ALA A 32 -14.24 -1.21 2.12
CA ALA A 32 -13.95 -0.78 0.76
C ALA A 32 -14.75 0.48 0.44
N LEU A 33 -14.04 1.59 0.25
CA LEU A 33 -14.62 2.84 -0.20
C LEU A 33 -14.52 2.90 -1.72
N HIS A 34 -15.63 3.25 -2.33
CA HIS A 34 -15.76 3.31 -3.78
C HIS A 34 -15.83 4.78 -4.20
N ASP A 35 -15.29 5.09 -5.37
CA ASP A 35 -15.43 6.40 -6.01
C ASP A 35 -16.88 6.63 -6.48
N ASP A 36 -17.13 7.83 -7.04
CA ASP A 36 -18.44 8.19 -7.59
C ASP A 36 -18.86 7.30 -8.77
N ALA A 37 -17.92 6.58 -9.41
CA ALA A 37 -18.18 5.61 -10.47
C ALA A 37 -18.46 4.19 -9.96
N GLY A 38 -18.32 3.95 -8.65
CA GLY A 38 -18.54 2.66 -8.02
C GLY A 38 -17.37 1.68 -8.18
N ALA A 39 -16.19 2.14 -8.57
CA ALA A 39 -14.95 1.37 -8.53
C ALA A 39 -14.32 1.47 -7.13
N PRO A 40 -13.63 0.43 -6.62
CA PRO A 40 -12.93 0.53 -5.34
C PRO A 40 -11.82 1.58 -5.46
N ASP A 41 -11.93 2.66 -4.68
CA ASP A 41 -10.97 3.77 -4.62
C ASP A 41 -9.93 3.50 -3.53
N ARG A 42 -10.39 3.05 -2.36
CA ARG A 42 -9.51 2.64 -1.27
C ARG A 42 -10.08 1.51 -0.40
N LEU A 43 -9.18 0.72 0.16
CA LEU A 43 -9.46 -0.29 1.17
C LEU A 43 -8.85 0.14 2.50
N GLU A 44 -9.57 -0.03 3.60
CA GLU A 44 -9.12 0.26 4.96
C GLU A 44 -9.16 -1.04 5.78
N ILE A 45 -8.02 -1.44 6.35
CA ILE A 45 -7.92 -2.56 7.27
C ILE A 45 -7.94 -2.02 8.69
N VAL A 46 -8.95 -2.43 9.45
CA VAL A 46 -9.21 -1.95 10.81
C VAL A 46 -9.02 -3.09 11.79
N ILE A 47 -8.26 -2.86 12.85
CA ILE A 47 -8.02 -3.82 13.94
C ILE A 47 -8.26 -3.09 15.25
N GLU A 48 -9.09 -3.68 16.12
CA GLU A 48 -9.47 -3.13 17.44
C GLU A 48 -9.99 -1.69 17.35
N GLY A 49 -10.76 -1.40 16.29
CA GLY A 49 -11.33 -0.07 16.04
C GLY A 49 -10.33 0.98 15.53
N GLN A 50 -9.07 0.60 15.27
CA GLN A 50 -8.04 1.47 14.69
C GLN A 50 -7.70 1.06 13.26
N ILE A 51 -7.63 2.04 12.34
CA ILE A 51 -7.11 1.78 10.99
C ILE A 51 -5.62 1.47 11.09
N ARG A 52 -5.21 0.34 10.50
CA ARG A 52 -3.81 -0.13 10.46
C ARG A 52 -3.18 0.03 9.09
N GLN A 53 -3.97 -0.15 8.04
CA GLN A 53 -3.49 -0.08 6.68
C GLN A 53 -4.58 0.49 5.77
N VAL A 54 -4.15 1.31 4.81
CA VAL A 54 -4.99 1.83 3.74
C VAL A 54 -4.36 1.46 2.41
N VAL A 55 -5.15 0.94 1.48
CA VAL A 55 -4.70 0.59 0.13
C VAL A 55 -5.48 1.45 -0.85
N TYR A 56 -4.79 2.23 -1.69
CA TYR A 56 -5.42 3.02 -2.73
C TYR A 56 -5.28 2.33 -4.07
N HIS A 57 -6.37 2.33 -4.83
CA HIS A 57 -6.43 1.84 -6.20
C HIS A 57 -6.54 3.06 -7.12
N GLY A 58 -5.43 3.79 -7.30
CA GLY A 58 -5.41 5.02 -8.09
C GLY A 58 -4.00 5.43 -8.50
N ALA A 59 -3.90 6.20 -9.59
CA ALA A 59 -2.62 6.59 -10.20
C ALA A 59 -1.97 7.83 -9.57
N HIS A 60 -2.55 8.43 -8.52
CA HIS A 60 -2.06 9.69 -7.96
C HIS A 60 -2.27 9.76 -6.44
N ILE A 61 -1.20 10.04 -5.69
CA ILE A 61 -1.29 10.50 -4.30
C ILE A 61 -1.30 12.02 -4.30
N PRO A 62 -2.32 12.67 -3.74
CA PRO A 62 -2.17 14.03 -3.25
C PRO A 62 -1.08 14.06 -2.16
N GLU A 63 -0.10 14.95 -2.25
CA GLU A 63 0.93 15.13 -1.20
C GLU A 63 0.32 15.32 0.20
N ASP A 64 -0.89 15.90 0.25
CA ASP A 64 -1.65 16.17 1.49
C ASP A 64 -2.49 14.98 1.99
N LEU A 65 -2.65 13.91 1.20
CA LEU A 65 -3.46 12.73 1.58
C LEU A 65 -2.99 12.15 2.92
N PHE A 66 -1.68 12.22 3.15
CA PHE A 66 -1.07 11.79 4.39
C PHE A 66 -1.50 12.65 5.59
N LYS A 67 -1.48 13.99 5.47
CA LYS A 67 -1.90 14.90 6.53
C LYS A 67 -3.37 14.67 6.90
N VAL A 68 -4.21 14.47 5.89
CA VAL A 68 -5.64 14.15 6.07
C VAL A 68 -5.81 12.86 6.85
N HIS A 69 -5.08 11.79 6.50
CA HIS A 69 -5.20 10.51 7.20
C HIS A 69 -4.60 10.55 8.62
N HIS A 70 -3.50 11.27 8.87
CA HIS A 70 -2.97 11.41 10.22
C HIS A 70 -3.91 12.18 11.15
N GLU A 71 -4.55 13.25 10.65
CA GLU A 71 -5.55 14.01 11.41
C GLU A 71 -6.83 13.20 11.67
N GLU A 72 -7.23 12.32 10.73
CA GLU A 72 -8.43 11.50 10.85
C GLU A 72 -8.25 10.21 11.69
N TYR A 73 -7.03 9.63 11.73
CA TYR A 73 -6.79 8.31 12.31
C TYR A 73 -5.64 8.34 13.32
N PRO A 74 -5.91 8.20 14.64
CA PRO A 74 -4.88 7.99 15.66
C PRO A 74 -4.34 6.55 15.55
N ALA A 75 -3.63 6.25 14.46
CA ALA A 75 -3.10 4.94 14.17
C ALA A 75 -1.76 4.72 14.86
N SER A 76 -1.52 3.54 15.41
CA SER A 76 -0.23 3.14 16.00
C SER A 76 0.80 2.68 14.95
N GLY A 77 0.76 3.32 13.78
CA GLY A 77 1.49 2.97 12.56
C GLY A 77 0.52 2.74 11.41
N MET A 78 0.88 3.25 10.22
CA MET A 78 0.05 3.19 9.02
C MET A 78 0.86 2.66 7.86
N ILE A 79 0.25 1.81 7.05
CA ILE A 79 0.79 1.38 5.76
C ILE A 79 -0.13 1.93 4.66
N ILE A 80 0.45 2.67 3.72
CA ILE A 80 -0.25 3.11 2.50
C ILE A 80 0.31 2.31 1.33
N LYS A 81 -0.53 1.53 0.67
CA LYS A 81 -0.14 0.79 -0.55
C LYS A 81 -0.86 1.38 -1.77
N MET A 82 -0.15 1.51 -2.88
CA MET A 82 -0.73 1.89 -4.16
C MET A 82 -0.31 0.97 -5.28
N LEU A 83 -1.16 0.89 -6.29
CA LEU A 83 -0.91 0.15 -7.51
C LEU A 83 -1.06 1.09 -8.71
N GLN A 84 0.03 1.26 -9.46
CA GLN A 84 0.06 2.09 -10.67
C GLN A 84 0.37 1.21 -11.89
N GLY A 85 -0.51 1.23 -12.89
CA GLY A 85 -0.23 0.61 -14.19
C GLY A 85 0.71 1.48 -15.02
N SER A 86 1.65 0.85 -15.74
CA SER A 86 2.50 1.51 -16.72
C SER A 86 2.05 1.19 -18.16
N THR A 87 2.39 2.07 -19.10
CA THR A 87 1.97 1.96 -20.52
C THR A 87 2.62 0.79 -21.26
N ASP A 88 3.69 0.22 -20.72
CA ASP A 88 4.41 -0.95 -21.23
C ASP A 88 3.97 -2.29 -20.58
N GLY A 89 2.87 -2.29 -19.81
CA GLY A 89 2.33 -3.48 -19.16
C GLY A 89 3.09 -3.89 -17.89
N GLY A 90 3.91 -3.00 -17.35
CA GLY A 90 4.44 -3.11 -15.99
C GLY A 90 3.46 -2.58 -14.96
N GLU A 91 3.65 -2.97 -13.71
CA GLU A 91 2.94 -2.42 -12.57
C GLU A 91 3.96 -1.93 -11.55
N ILE A 92 3.73 -0.76 -10.97
CA ILE A 92 4.51 -0.26 -9.85
C ILE A 92 3.62 -0.33 -8.62
N GLU A 93 4.08 -1.07 -7.63
CA GLU A 93 3.50 -1.07 -6.30
C GLU A 93 4.36 -0.21 -5.40
N GLU A 94 3.77 0.79 -4.73
CA GLU A 94 4.47 1.58 -3.72
C GLU A 94 3.81 1.37 -2.35
N THR A 95 4.63 1.05 -1.37
CA THR A 95 4.25 0.85 0.03
C THR A 95 4.99 1.85 0.91
N SER A 96 4.24 2.75 1.55
CA SER A 96 4.76 3.74 2.49
C SER A 96 4.39 3.35 3.93
N ARG A 97 5.38 3.36 4.83
CA ARG A 97 5.22 2.98 6.24
C ARG A 97 5.43 4.19 7.15
N TYR A 98 4.53 4.38 8.10
CA TYR A 98 4.53 5.52 9.02
C TYR A 98 4.60 5.09 10.49
N SER A 99 5.19 5.93 11.33
CA SER A 99 5.18 5.78 12.78
C SER A 99 3.80 6.06 13.37
N ALA A 100 3.64 5.75 14.67
CA ALA A 100 2.43 6.10 15.41
C ALA A 100 2.20 7.61 15.54
N GLN A 101 3.27 8.41 15.39
CA GLN A 101 3.25 9.87 15.41
C GLN A 101 3.04 10.47 14.03
N GLY A 102 2.89 9.65 12.99
CA GLY A 102 2.73 10.12 11.61
C GLY A 102 4.04 10.53 10.94
N GLU A 103 5.19 10.04 11.42
CA GLU A 103 6.45 10.27 10.70
C GLU A 103 6.58 9.20 9.61
N LEU A 104 6.88 9.59 8.37
CA LEU A 104 7.19 8.63 7.31
C LEU A 104 8.51 7.94 7.67
N LEU A 105 8.50 6.62 7.69
CA LEU A 105 9.65 5.80 8.07
C LEU A 105 10.36 5.23 6.84
N GLU A 106 9.59 4.73 5.87
CA GLU A 106 10.12 3.98 4.74
C GLU A 106 9.15 4.02 3.57
N ILE A 107 9.69 4.06 2.35
CA ILE A 107 8.98 3.84 1.10
C ILE A 107 9.62 2.65 0.39
N ILE A 108 8.81 1.66 0.02
CA ILE A 108 9.21 0.48 -0.75
C ILE A 108 8.50 0.56 -2.10
N ARG A 109 9.26 0.53 -3.20
CA ARG A 109 8.70 0.45 -4.56
C ARG A 109 9.04 -0.88 -5.19
N GLU A 110 8.03 -1.66 -5.55
CA GLU A 110 8.17 -2.89 -6.30
C GLU A 110 7.79 -2.65 -7.75
N TYR A 111 8.67 -3.05 -8.65
CA TYR A 111 8.48 -2.96 -10.08
C TYR A 111 8.17 -4.35 -10.60
N HIS A 112 7.01 -4.48 -11.24
CA HIS A 112 6.50 -5.72 -11.78
C HIS A 112 6.50 -5.68 -13.30
N LYS A 113 6.85 -6.80 -13.92
CA LYS A 113 6.71 -7.01 -15.36
C LYS A 113 6.11 -8.38 -15.59
N ASN A 114 5.01 -8.47 -16.35
CA ASN A 114 4.28 -9.73 -16.55
C ASN A 114 3.94 -10.44 -15.22
N ALA A 115 3.49 -9.67 -14.22
CA ALA A 115 3.13 -10.14 -12.87
C ALA A 115 4.28 -10.75 -12.04
N VAL A 116 5.55 -10.48 -12.38
CA VAL A 116 6.69 -10.83 -11.53
C VAL A 116 7.50 -9.60 -11.13
N ILE A 117 7.98 -9.57 -9.89
CA ILE A 117 8.85 -8.51 -9.37
C ILE A 117 10.20 -8.60 -10.07
N THR A 118 10.66 -7.49 -10.66
CA THR A 118 11.98 -7.37 -11.30
C THR A 118 12.94 -6.50 -10.51
N LEU A 119 12.42 -5.55 -9.74
CA LEU A 119 13.19 -4.61 -8.93
C LEU A 119 12.38 -4.21 -7.68
N VAL A 120 13.07 -4.09 -6.55
CA VAL A 120 12.55 -3.42 -5.37
C VAL A 120 13.49 -2.29 -4.98
N GLU A 121 12.96 -1.10 -4.73
CA GLU A 121 13.69 0.04 -4.20
C GLU A 121 13.26 0.34 -2.77
N TYR A 122 14.22 0.55 -1.88
CA TYR A 122 13.98 0.94 -0.48
C TYR A 122 14.50 2.35 -0.24
N ARG A 123 13.62 3.19 0.29
CA ARG A 123 13.87 4.60 0.54
C ARG A 123 13.50 4.96 1.96
N ASP A 124 14.24 5.88 2.55
CA ASP A 124 13.97 6.36 3.90
C ASP A 124 12.75 7.30 3.94
N GLY A 125 12.44 7.81 5.13
CA GLY A 125 11.35 8.75 5.38
C GLY A 125 11.43 10.08 4.64
N GLU A 126 12.60 10.42 4.08
CA GLU A 126 12.81 11.62 3.25
C GLU A 126 12.71 11.28 1.75
N GLY A 127 12.41 10.02 1.41
CA GLY A 127 12.36 9.52 0.04
C GLY A 127 13.73 9.24 -0.56
N LYS A 128 14.81 9.28 0.22
CA LYS A 128 16.16 9.00 -0.27
C LYS A 128 16.37 7.50 -0.37
N LEU A 129 16.72 7.07 -1.58
CA LEU A 129 17.08 5.70 -1.89
C LEU A 129 18.34 5.26 -1.13
N PHE A 130 18.27 4.11 -0.48
CA PHE A 130 19.42 3.53 0.23
C PHE A 130 19.73 2.09 -0.18
N ARG A 131 18.80 1.39 -0.84
CA ARG A 131 19.00 0.00 -1.28
C ARG A 131 18.14 -0.35 -2.49
N LYS A 132 18.63 -1.27 -3.32
CA LYS A 132 17.87 -1.91 -4.40
C LYS A 132 18.04 -3.43 -4.35
N ASP A 133 16.98 -4.16 -4.66
CA ASP A 133 17.04 -5.60 -4.89
C ASP A 133 16.63 -5.88 -6.35
N VAL A 134 17.51 -6.49 -7.15
CA VAL A 134 17.25 -6.84 -8.56
C VAL A 134 17.01 -8.34 -8.67
N PHE A 135 15.88 -8.73 -9.27
CA PHE A 135 15.43 -10.11 -9.36
C PHE A 135 15.68 -10.66 -10.76
N GLU A 136 16.40 -11.78 -10.83
CA GLU A 136 16.68 -12.46 -12.08
C GLU A 136 15.97 -13.82 -12.12
N TYR A 137 15.31 -14.10 -13.24
CA TYR A 137 14.55 -15.33 -13.45
C TYR A 137 15.10 -16.10 -14.64
N LYS A 138 15.04 -17.43 -14.55
CA LYS A 138 15.37 -18.34 -15.64
C LYS A 138 14.26 -19.36 -15.78
N ASN A 139 13.67 -19.47 -16.98
CA ASN A 139 12.56 -20.38 -17.27
C ASN A 139 11.37 -20.22 -16.30
N GLY A 140 11.08 -18.98 -15.88
CA GLY A 140 9.98 -18.66 -14.95
C GLY A 140 10.28 -18.93 -13.47
N GLN A 141 11.48 -19.39 -13.13
CA GLN A 141 11.91 -19.61 -11.75
C GLN A 141 12.89 -18.52 -11.31
N LEU A 142 12.79 -18.08 -10.04
CA LEU A 142 13.74 -17.13 -9.47
C LEU A 142 15.11 -17.80 -9.42
N LEU A 143 16.10 -17.20 -10.09
CA LEU A 143 17.47 -17.68 -10.14
C LEU A 143 18.30 -17.01 -9.05
N GLN A 144 18.24 -15.69 -8.96
CA GLN A 144 19.00 -14.93 -7.99
C GLN A 144 18.38 -13.57 -7.68
N VAL A 145 18.79 -13.00 -6.55
CA VAL A 145 18.51 -11.63 -6.14
C VAL A 145 19.84 -10.92 -5.86
N GLN A 146 20.08 -9.80 -6.55
CA GLN A 146 21.23 -8.94 -6.30
C GLN A 146 20.81 -7.79 -5.39
N VAL A 147 21.44 -7.68 -4.23
CA VAL A 147 21.25 -6.58 -3.29
C VAL A 147 22.32 -5.53 -3.57
N LEU A 148 21.89 -4.32 -3.93
CA LEU A 148 22.72 -3.19 -4.29
C LEU A 148 22.50 -2.05 -3.29
N ASP A 149 23.51 -1.21 -3.09
CA ASP A 149 23.31 0.09 -2.44
C ASP A 149 22.63 1.11 -3.39
N ALA A 150 22.43 2.33 -2.91
CA ALA A 150 21.81 3.42 -3.68
C ALA A 150 22.53 3.72 -5.00
N ASP A 151 23.86 3.61 -5.00
CA ASP A 151 24.74 3.91 -6.14
C ASP A 151 24.86 2.72 -7.11
N GLY A 152 24.23 1.59 -6.79
CA GLY A 152 24.24 0.38 -7.62
C GLY A 152 25.44 -0.53 -7.37
N LYS A 153 26.22 -0.30 -6.30
CA LYS A 153 27.31 -1.20 -5.92
C LYS A 153 26.72 -2.45 -5.29
N LEU A 154 27.23 -3.60 -5.71
CA LEU A 154 26.83 -4.90 -5.19
C LEU A 154 27.22 -5.05 -3.71
N LEU A 155 26.21 -5.28 -2.87
CA LEU A 155 26.38 -5.59 -1.44
C LEU A 155 26.33 -7.09 -1.20
N HIS A 156 25.39 -7.78 -1.85
CA HIS A 156 25.15 -9.22 -1.65
C HIS A 156 24.45 -9.86 -2.85
N VAL A 157 24.63 -11.17 -3.04
CA VAL A 157 23.87 -11.98 -4.01
C VAL A 157 23.31 -13.19 -3.30
N GLN A 158 22.01 -13.40 -3.46
CA GLN A 158 21.32 -14.61 -3.01
C GLN A 158 20.92 -15.46 -4.22
N VAL A 159 21.25 -16.75 -4.21
CA VAL A 159 20.99 -17.70 -5.31
C VAL A 159 20.01 -18.77 -4.82
N TYR A 160 19.12 -19.22 -5.71
CA TYR A 160 18.04 -20.17 -5.43
C TYR A 160 18.10 -21.42 -6.32
#